data_AF-F4LQR2-F1
#
_entry.id   AF-F4LQR2-F1
#
_cell.length_a   1.000
_cell.length_b   1.000
_cell.length_c   1.000
_cell.angle_alpha   90.00
_cell.angle_beta   90.00
_cell.angle_gamma   90.00
#
_symmetry.space_group_name_H-M   'P 1'
#
loop_
_entity.id
_entity.type
_entity.pdbx_description
1 polymer ?
#
loop_
_entity_poly.entity_id
_entity_poly.type
_entity_poly.pdbx_seq_one_letter_code
_entity_poly.pdbx_strand_id
1 'polypeptide(L)'
;MQTIALLPGDGIGPEIIDEAVKVLKAVEAKYDLKFQFKKSLVGGASADIYGTPLTEDTVALCKDCDAILFGAVGGPKWDKLPKEFRPEQAILGLRKSLGLYANLRSVILFNALSDASPIKKEIIGEELDIMIVRELTGGLYFGKPKGIERTHDKTRAFDTMEYTDEEIKRVARIAFETAQRRQKRLTSVDKANVLETSRLWRTIVTDMAADYPDVKLCHMYVDNCSMQLVLNPGQFDVILTENTFGDILSDEASVLTGSIGMLPSASIGDGKPYLYEPIHGSAPDIAGSGKANPIACILSVAMMLEYSFGAKDAASAIKNAVERALNEGYRTFDIQVGAKKVVSTSEMGDIIVENL
;
A
#
# COMPACT_ATOMS: atom_id res chain seq x y z
N MET A 1 -21.09 4.43 15.06
CA MET A 1 -21.03 3.25 14.18
C MET A 1 -20.36 3.70 12.89
N GLN A 2 -19.23 3.08 12.54
CA GLN A 2 -18.42 3.40 11.36
C GLN A 2 -18.78 2.41 10.24
N THR A 3 -18.84 2.88 9.00
CA THR A 3 -19.17 2.08 7.82
C THR A 3 -17.92 1.78 7.01
N ILE A 4 -17.71 0.50 6.69
CA ILE A 4 -16.54 0.03 5.95
C ILE A 4 -17.00 -0.68 4.68
N ALA A 5 -16.56 -0.17 3.52
CA ALA A 5 -16.72 -0.88 2.26
C ALA A 5 -15.71 -2.03 2.20
N LEU A 6 -16.20 -3.27 2.05
CA LEU A 6 -15.35 -4.44 1.84
C LEU A 6 -15.31 -4.77 0.35
N LEU A 7 -14.13 -4.71 -0.25
CA LEU A 7 -13.89 -5.02 -1.65
C LEU A 7 -12.87 -6.17 -1.74
N PRO A 8 -13.29 -7.44 -1.58
CA PRO A 8 -12.33 -8.53 -1.50
C PRO A 8 -11.62 -8.82 -2.82
N GLY A 9 -12.30 -8.61 -3.94
CA GLY A 9 -11.75 -8.81 -5.28
C GLY A 9 -11.45 -10.27 -5.58
N ASP A 10 -10.24 -10.54 -6.07
CA ASP A 10 -9.83 -11.77 -6.76
C ASP A 10 -8.79 -12.58 -5.97
N GLY A 11 -8.62 -13.85 -6.33
CA GLY A 11 -7.57 -14.73 -5.80
C GLY A 11 -7.66 -14.91 -4.29
N ILE A 12 -6.58 -14.59 -3.56
CA ILE A 12 -6.51 -14.66 -2.08
C ILE A 12 -7.29 -13.54 -1.37
N GLY A 13 -7.75 -12.53 -2.11
CA GLY A 13 -8.40 -11.34 -1.56
C GLY A 13 -9.59 -11.65 -0.62
N PRO A 14 -10.51 -12.56 -0.98
CA PRO A 14 -11.55 -13.04 -0.06
C PRO A 14 -11.02 -13.60 1.26
N GLU A 15 -10.03 -14.50 1.21
CA GLU A 15 -9.53 -15.19 2.41
C GLU A 15 -8.86 -14.21 3.40
N ILE A 16 -8.03 -13.28 2.91
CA ILE A 16 -7.34 -12.32 3.79
C ILE A 16 -8.30 -11.25 4.35
N ILE A 17 -9.35 -10.88 3.61
CA ILE A 17 -10.36 -9.93 4.08
C ILE A 17 -11.21 -10.55 5.18
N ASP A 18 -11.55 -11.83 5.07
CA ASP A 18 -12.29 -12.52 6.12
C ASP A 18 -11.52 -12.52 7.45
N GLU A 19 -10.19 -12.70 7.41
CA GLU A 19 -9.34 -12.59 8.60
C GLU A 19 -9.22 -11.15 9.13
N ALA A 20 -9.13 -10.15 8.25
CA ALA A 20 -9.16 -8.75 8.64
C ALA A 20 -10.50 -8.36 9.32
N VAL A 21 -11.62 -8.90 8.84
CA VAL A 21 -12.95 -8.73 9.46
C VAL A 21 -13.01 -9.41 10.83
N LYS A 22 -12.39 -10.59 11.00
CA LYS A 22 -12.27 -11.27 12.30
C LYS A 22 -11.56 -10.39 13.33
N VAL A 23 -10.44 -9.77 12.93
CA VAL A 23 -9.70 -8.81 13.76
C VAL A 23 -10.54 -7.57 14.10
N LEU A 24 -11.26 -6.99 13.13
CA LEU A 24 -12.14 -5.85 13.39
C LEU A 24 -13.22 -6.17 14.43
N LYS A 25 -13.84 -7.36 14.36
CA LYS A 25 -14.84 -7.80 15.35
C LYS A 25 -14.24 -7.99 16.74
N ALA A 26 -13.01 -8.49 16.84
CA ALA A 26 -12.30 -8.57 18.11
C ALA A 26 -12.03 -7.18 18.70
N VAL A 27 -11.67 -6.21 17.85
CA VAL A 27 -11.53 -4.80 18.26
C VAL A 27 -12.85 -4.22 18.77
N GLU A 28 -14.01 -4.51 18.14
CA GLU A 28 -15.32 -4.04 18.63
C GLU A 28 -15.69 -4.54 20.02
N ALA A 29 -15.13 -5.68 20.44
CA ALA A 29 -15.38 -6.25 21.76
C ALA A 29 -14.52 -5.58 22.86
N LYS A 30 -13.34 -5.08 22.50
CA LYS A 30 -12.35 -4.50 23.42
C LYS A 30 -12.37 -2.98 23.47
N TYR A 31 -12.74 -2.34 22.36
CA TYR A 31 -12.77 -0.89 22.19
C TYR A 31 -14.20 -0.42 21.97
N ASP A 32 -14.52 0.82 22.34
CA ASP A 32 -15.83 1.45 22.08
C ASP A 32 -15.98 1.85 20.61
N LEU A 33 -15.88 0.85 19.73
CA LEU A 33 -15.98 0.96 18.29
C LEU A 33 -17.03 -0.04 17.79
N LYS A 34 -17.78 0.37 16.77
CA LYS A 34 -18.76 -0.47 16.08
C LYS A 34 -18.65 -0.26 14.59
N PHE A 35 -18.62 -1.34 13.83
CA PHE A 35 -18.42 -1.38 12.39
C PHE A 35 -19.64 -1.98 11.69
N GLN A 36 -20.01 -1.37 10.56
CA GLN A 36 -20.97 -1.93 9.62
C GLN A 36 -20.25 -2.19 8.30
N PHE A 37 -20.28 -3.44 7.86
CA PHE A 37 -19.62 -3.86 6.63
C PHE A 37 -20.58 -3.81 5.43
N LYS A 38 -20.21 -3.09 4.37
CA LYS A 38 -20.91 -3.08 3.09
C LYS A 38 -20.03 -3.74 2.04
N LYS A 39 -20.38 -4.94 1.57
CA LYS A 39 -19.56 -5.70 0.61
C LYS A 39 -19.99 -5.40 -0.83
N SER A 40 -19.03 -5.21 -1.73
CA SER A 40 -19.28 -5.10 -3.17
C SER A 40 -18.25 -5.88 -3.99
N LEU A 41 -18.56 -6.11 -5.26
CA LEU A 41 -17.68 -6.77 -6.22
C LEU A 41 -16.75 -5.75 -6.90
N VAL A 42 -15.53 -6.19 -7.16
CA VAL A 42 -14.47 -5.43 -7.82
C VAL A 42 -13.55 -6.37 -8.58
N GLY A 43 -12.81 -5.85 -9.56
CA GLY A 43 -11.82 -6.61 -10.32
C GLY A 43 -12.44 -7.70 -11.21
N GLY A 44 -11.77 -8.84 -11.30
CA GLY A 44 -12.22 -9.98 -12.08
C GLY A 44 -13.57 -10.53 -11.62
N ALA A 45 -13.83 -10.55 -10.32
CA ALA A 45 -15.11 -10.95 -9.75
C ALA A 45 -16.27 -10.05 -10.21
N SER A 46 -16.03 -8.74 -10.36
CA SER A 46 -17.00 -7.82 -10.98
C SER A 46 -17.11 -8.05 -12.48
N ALA A 47 -16.00 -8.24 -13.18
CA ALA A 47 -15.98 -8.45 -14.62
C ALA A 47 -16.74 -9.72 -15.03
N ASP A 48 -16.64 -10.79 -14.24
CA ASP A 48 -17.36 -12.05 -14.48
C ASP A 48 -18.89 -11.91 -14.39
N ILE A 49 -19.40 -10.98 -13.58
CA ILE A 49 -20.83 -10.81 -13.31
C ILE A 49 -21.43 -9.66 -14.11
N TYR A 50 -20.74 -8.52 -14.18
CA TYR A 50 -21.23 -7.27 -14.75
C TYR A 50 -20.55 -6.88 -16.07
N GLY A 51 -19.53 -7.64 -16.51
CA GLY A 51 -18.75 -7.31 -17.71
C GLY A 51 -17.83 -6.09 -17.55
N THR A 52 -17.72 -5.52 -16.35
CA THR A 52 -16.83 -4.41 -16.02
C THR A 52 -16.09 -4.68 -14.71
N PRO A 53 -14.80 -4.33 -14.59
CA PRO A 53 -14.03 -4.54 -13.36
C PRO A 53 -14.44 -3.59 -12.22
N LEU A 54 -15.14 -2.49 -12.53
CA LEU A 54 -15.65 -1.55 -11.54
C LEU A 54 -17.00 -0.96 -12.01
N THR A 55 -18.04 -1.15 -11.21
CA THR A 55 -19.37 -0.58 -11.46
C THR A 55 -19.52 0.79 -10.81
N GLU A 56 -20.39 1.63 -11.35
CA GLU A 56 -20.76 2.91 -10.73
C GLU A 56 -21.38 2.70 -9.34
N ASP A 57 -22.18 1.64 -9.16
CA ASP A 57 -22.76 1.26 -7.87
C ASP A 57 -21.67 0.96 -6.82
N THR A 58 -20.60 0.26 -7.19
CA THR A 58 -19.47 0.02 -6.27
C THR A 58 -18.79 1.33 -5.88
N VAL A 59 -18.61 2.26 -6.83
CA VAL A 59 -18.03 3.58 -6.55
C VAL A 59 -18.93 4.39 -5.61
N ALA A 60 -20.24 4.39 -5.85
CA ALA A 60 -21.23 5.06 -5.00
C ALA A 60 -21.23 4.47 -3.58
N LEU A 61 -21.24 3.14 -3.45
CA LEU A 61 -21.14 2.45 -2.17
C LEU A 61 -19.87 2.83 -1.40
N CYS A 62 -18.73 2.94 -2.11
CA CYS A 62 -17.47 3.34 -1.50
C CYS A 62 -17.53 4.78 -0.97
N LYS A 63 -18.10 5.72 -1.75
CA LYS A 63 -18.28 7.13 -1.35
C LYS A 63 -19.19 7.29 -0.12
N ASP A 64 -20.15 6.40 0.05
CA ASP A 64 -21.09 6.37 1.17
C ASP A 64 -20.58 5.61 2.41
N CYS A 65 -19.29 5.28 2.44
CA CYS A 65 -18.63 4.64 3.59
C CYS A 65 -17.58 5.57 4.22
N ASP A 66 -17.21 5.29 5.47
CA ASP A 66 -16.18 6.04 6.19
C ASP A 66 -14.75 5.59 5.83
N ALA A 67 -14.60 4.33 5.41
CA ALA A 67 -13.36 3.74 4.93
C ALA A 67 -13.61 2.59 3.95
N ILE A 68 -12.59 2.24 3.17
CA ILE A 68 -12.61 1.14 2.21
C ILE A 68 -11.48 0.17 2.58
N LEU A 69 -11.82 -1.11 2.77
CA LEU A 69 -10.86 -2.20 2.91
C LEU A 69 -10.89 -3.05 1.64
N PHE A 70 -9.76 -3.08 0.94
CA PHE A 70 -9.61 -3.71 -0.36
C PHE A 70 -8.66 -4.90 -0.26
N GLY A 71 -9.04 -6.04 -0.86
CA GLY A 71 -8.27 -7.28 -0.85
C GLY A 71 -7.18 -7.27 -1.91
N ALA A 72 -7.46 -7.89 -3.06
CA ALA A 72 -6.56 -7.89 -4.21
C ALA A 72 -7.36 -7.99 -5.51
N VAL A 73 -6.78 -7.62 -6.64
CA VAL A 73 -7.39 -7.80 -7.96
C VAL A 73 -6.40 -8.36 -8.96
N GLY A 74 -6.90 -9.04 -9.99
CA GLY A 74 -6.10 -9.59 -11.08
C GLY A 74 -6.04 -11.11 -11.09
N GLY A 75 -5.66 -11.66 -12.24
CA GLY A 75 -5.44 -13.10 -12.40
C GLY A 75 -5.39 -13.53 -13.86
N PRO A 76 -4.75 -14.68 -14.17
CA PRO A 76 -4.49 -15.12 -15.56
C PRO A 76 -5.74 -15.29 -16.42
N LYS A 77 -6.90 -15.49 -15.79
CA LYS A 77 -8.20 -15.61 -16.44
C LYS A 77 -8.54 -14.37 -17.29
N TRP A 78 -8.10 -13.18 -16.86
CA TRP A 78 -8.50 -11.91 -17.47
C TRP A 78 -7.40 -11.23 -18.30
N ASP A 79 -6.20 -11.83 -18.43
CA ASP A 79 -5.06 -11.24 -19.15
C ASP A 79 -5.34 -10.95 -20.63
N LYS A 80 -6.25 -11.72 -21.23
CA LYS A 80 -6.65 -11.58 -22.64
C LYS A 80 -7.74 -10.53 -22.86
N LEU A 81 -8.32 -9.97 -21.80
CA LEU A 81 -9.31 -8.90 -21.94
C LEU A 81 -8.67 -7.62 -22.49
N PRO A 82 -9.43 -6.81 -23.26
CA PRO A 82 -9.03 -5.46 -23.59
C PRO A 82 -8.68 -4.67 -22.32
N LYS A 83 -7.74 -3.73 -22.42
CA LYS A 83 -7.11 -3.05 -21.28
C LYS A 83 -8.14 -2.44 -20.32
N GLU A 84 -9.18 -1.84 -20.86
CA GLU A 84 -10.29 -1.20 -20.16
C GLU A 84 -11.16 -2.15 -19.32
N PHE A 85 -11.15 -3.45 -19.64
CA PHE A 85 -11.91 -4.48 -18.93
C PHE A 85 -11.05 -5.33 -18.00
N ARG A 86 -9.75 -5.05 -17.89
CA ARG A 86 -8.86 -5.82 -17.02
C ARG A 86 -9.09 -5.46 -15.54
N PRO A 87 -8.94 -6.43 -14.60
CA PRO A 87 -9.21 -6.22 -13.17
C PRO A 87 -8.47 -5.02 -12.55
N GLU A 88 -7.25 -4.73 -12.98
CA GLU A 88 -6.42 -3.65 -12.45
C GLU A 88 -7.01 -2.26 -12.74
N GLN A 89 -7.90 -2.14 -13.73
CA GLN A 89 -8.62 -0.89 -13.96
C GLN A 89 -9.53 -0.52 -12.79
N ALA A 90 -9.94 -1.50 -11.97
CA ALA A 90 -10.79 -1.24 -10.83
C ALA A 90 -10.09 -0.41 -9.76
N ILE A 91 -8.89 -0.81 -9.34
CA ILE A 91 -8.15 -0.09 -8.30
C ILE A 91 -7.70 1.29 -8.80
N LEU A 92 -7.26 1.40 -10.06
CA LEU A 92 -6.90 2.68 -10.68
C LEU A 92 -8.11 3.61 -10.80
N GLY A 93 -9.25 3.08 -11.25
CA GLY A 93 -10.50 3.82 -11.39
C GLY A 93 -11.05 4.30 -10.06
N LEU A 94 -10.97 3.45 -9.02
CA LEU A 94 -11.44 3.79 -7.67
C LEU A 94 -10.58 4.88 -7.04
N ARG A 95 -9.24 4.74 -7.05
CA ARG A 95 -8.30 5.76 -6.54
C ARG A 95 -8.53 7.11 -7.21
N LYS A 96 -8.69 7.12 -8.54
CA LYS A 96 -8.97 8.35 -9.29
C LYS A 96 -10.34 8.94 -8.95
N SER A 97 -11.39 8.12 -8.89
CA SER A 97 -12.76 8.57 -8.62
C SER A 97 -12.96 9.15 -7.21
N LEU A 98 -12.09 8.75 -6.27
CA LEU A 98 -12.09 9.20 -4.88
C LEU A 98 -11.02 10.26 -4.60
N GLY A 99 -10.18 10.64 -5.58
CA GLY A 99 -9.11 11.61 -5.39
C GLY A 99 -8.02 11.14 -4.41
N LEU A 100 -7.74 9.83 -4.35
CA LEU A 100 -6.74 9.24 -3.44
C LEU A 100 -5.34 9.33 -4.03
N TYR A 101 -4.74 10.52 -3.94
CA TYR A 101 -3.49 10.85 -4.61
C TYR A 101 -2.22 10.48 -3.85
N ALA A 102 -2.29 10.19 -2.55
CA ALA A 102 -1.13 9.84 -1.74
C ALA A 102 -1.22 8.39 -1.25
N ASN A 103 -0.28 7.55 -1.67
CA ASN A 103 -0.15 6.18 -1.19
C ASN A 103 0.93 6.12 -0.11
N LEU A 104 0.55 5.67 1.08
CA LEU A 104 1.42 5.44 2.23
C LEU A 104 1.68 3.94 2.29
N ARG A 105 2.93 3.51 2.06
CA ARG A 105 3.37 2.12 2.22
C ARG A 105 4.33 2.04 3.39
N SER A 106 3.96 1.25 4.40
CA SER A 106 4.77 1.09 5.62
C SER A 106 5.66 -0.13 5.47
N VAL A 107 6.97 0.08 5.44
CA VAL A 107 8.00 -0.97 5.38
C VAL A 107 8.54 -1.18 6.77
N ILE A 108 8.02 -2.20 7.46
CA ILE A 108 8.37 -2.51 8.84
C ILE A 108 9.03 -3.89 8.89
N LEU A 109 10.25 -3.96 9.41
CA LEU A 109 10.87 -5.23 9.77
C LEU A 109 10.53 -5.56 11.22
N PHE A 110 9.78 -6.64 11.42
CA PHE A 110 9.63 -7.25 12.74
C PHE A 110 10.89 -8.03 13.06
N ASN A 111 11.46 -7.85 14.26
CA ASN A 111 12.71 -8.52 14.67
C ASN A 111 12.62 -10.07 14.53
N ALA A 112 11.44 -10.63 14.80
CA ALA A 112 11.12 -12.05 14.61
C ALA A 112 11.29 -12.54 13.17
N LEU A 113 11.31 -11.64 12.19
CA LEU A 113 11.49 -11.89 10.76
C LEU A 113 12.85 -11.38 10.24
N SER A 114 13.78 -10.98 11.10
CA SER A 114 15.12 -10.51 10.69
C SER A 114 15.86 -11.54 9.83
N ASP A 115 15.67 -12.84 10.09
CA ASP A 115 16.24 -13.94 9.29
C ASP A 115 15.54 -14.19 7.95
N ALA A 116 14.34 -13.64 7.74
CA ALA A 116 13.63 -13.74 6.46
C ALA A 116 14.16 -12.72 5.43
N SER A 117 14.82 -11.66 5.88
CA SER A 117 15.41 -10.68 4.98
C SER A 117 16.60 -11.26 4.22
N PRO A 118 16.72 -11.01 2.90
CA PRO A 118 17.90 -11.41 2.13
C PRO A 118 19.11 -10.50 2.39
N ILE A 119 18.93 -9.39 3.11
CA ILE A 119 20.00 -8.45 3.45
C ILE A 119 20.65 -8.87 4.77
N LYS A 120 21.98 -8.67 4.88
CA LYS A 120 22.73 -9.00 6.09
C LYS A 120 22.18 -8.23 7.30
N LYS A 121 22.05 -8.92 8.44
CA LYS A 121 21.48 -8.34 9.68
C LYS A 121 22.19 -7.05 10.11
N GLU A 122 23.52 -7.00 9.99
CA GLU A 122 24.30 -5.80 10.37
C GLU A 122 24.05 -4.57 9.49
N ILE A 123 23.46 -4.74 8.29
CA ILE A 123 23.09 -3.64 7.39
C ILE A 123 21.68 -3.14 7.69
N ILE A 124 20.74 -4.06 7.93
CA ILE A 124 19.35 -3.67 8.21
C ILE A 124 19.23 -3.07 9.61
N GLY A 125 19.98 -3.60 10.57
CA GLY A 125 19.84 -3.27 11.98
C GLY A 125 18.73 -4.07 12.66
N GLU A 126 18.39 -3.67 13.89
CA GLU A 126 17.39 -4.34 14.72
C GLU A 126 15.95 -3.90 14.39
N GLU A 127 15.79 -2.67 13.92
CA GLU A 127 14.51 -2.07 13.58
C GLU A 127 14.60 -1.36 12.23
N LEU A 128 13.64 -1.66 11.36
CA LEU A 128 13.43 -0.91 10.13
C LEU A 128 11.98 -0.45 10.11
N ASP A 129 11.76 0.86 10.02
CA ASP A 129 10.45 1.47 9.86
C ASP A 129 10.59 2.63 8.86
N ILE A 130 10.31 2.35 7.59
CA ILE A 130 10.30 3.33 6.51
C ILE A 130 8.86 3.56 6.06
N MET A 131 8.44 4.81 5.94
CA MET A 131 7.20 5.19 5.29
C MET A 131 7.48 5.73 3.88
N ILE A 132 6.96 5.08 2.86
CA ILE A 132 7.01 5.58 1.49
C ILE A 132 5.70 6.28 1.17
N VAL A 133 5.78 7.58 0.89
CA VAL A 133 4.69 8.43 0.41
C VAL A 133 4.84 8.61 -1.09
N ARG A 134 4.02 7.90 -1.85
CA ARG A 134 4.01 7.84 -3.31
C ARG A 134 2.83 8.66 -3.85
N GLU A 135 3.07 9.52 -4.84
CA GLU A 135 1.96 10.08 -5.64
C GLU A 135 1.28 8.97 -6.44
N LEU A 136 -0.06 8.90 -6.44
CA LEU A 136 -0.79 7.72 -6.89
C LEU A 136 -1.69 7.93 -8.11
N THR A 137 -1.96 9.18 -8.49
CA THR A 137 -3.02 9.53 -9.46
C THR A 137 -2.56 10.34 -10.66
N GLY A 138 -1.27 10.68 -10.74
CA GLY A 138 -0.63 11.44 -11.82
C GLY A 138 0.61 10.75 -12.40
N GLY A 139 1.47 11.54 -13.03
CA GLY A 139 2.72 11.07 -13.63
C GLY A 139 2.52 10.13 -14.84
N LEU A 140 3.56 9.35 -15.13
CA LEU A 140 3.65 8.48 -16.32
C LEU A 140 2.47 7.51 -16.50
N TYR A 141 1.83 7.11 -15.38
CA TYR A 141 0.75 6.12 -15.40
C TYR A 141 -0.52 6.69 -16.04
N PHE A 142 -0.81 7.97 -15.77
CA PHE A 142 -2.04 8.65 -16.16
C PHE A 142 -1.84 9.71 -17.26
N GLY A 143 -0.60 10.17 -17.47
CA GLY A 143 -0.28 11.24 -18.41
C GLY A 143 -0.64 10.92 -19.85
N LYS A 144 -1.01 11.97 -20.58
CA LYS A 144 -1.42 11.93 -22.00
C LYS A 144 -0.58 12.92 -22.81
N PRO A 145 -0.31 12.64 -24.10
CA PRO A 145 -0.78 11.49 -24.87
C PRO A 145 -0.02 10.20 -24.49
N LYS A 146 -0.67 9.03 -24.67
CA LYS A 146 -0.04 7.70 -24.52
C LYS A 146 -0.61 6.70 -25.51
N GLY A 147 0.21 5.78 -26.04
CA GLY A 147 -0.26 4.77 -26.98
C GLY A 147 0.83 4.14 -27.84
N ILE A 148 0.39 3.29 -28.77
CA ILE A 148 1.22 2.68 -29.80
C ILE A 148 0.68 3.08 -31.16
N GLU A 149 1.47 3.80 -31.93
CA GLU A 149 1.18 4.20 -33.30
C GLU A 149 1.91 3.27 -34.27
N ARG A 150 1.17 2.75 -35.25
CA ARG A 150 1.72 1.93 -36.34
C ARG A 150 1.58 2.68 -37.64
N THR A 151 2.71 2.91 -38.29
CA THR A 151 2.79 3.42 -39.66
C THR A 151 3.31 2.31 -40.58
N HIS A 152 3.31 2.52 -41.89
CA HIS A 152 3.80 1.52 -42.85
C HIS A 152 5.25 1.08 -42.56
N ASP A 153 6.10 2.00 -42.12
CA ASP A 153 7.55 1.78 -41.98
C ASP A 153 8.04 1.66 -40.53
N LYS A 154 7.23 2.05 -39.55
CA LYS A 154 7.64 2.06 -38.13
C LYS A 154 6.47 1.89 -37.16
N THR A 155 6.77 1.24 -36.05
CA THR A 155 5.91 1.23 -34.85
C THR A 155 6.56 2.10 -33.78
N ARG A 156 5.81 3.03 -33.20
CA ARG A 156 6.25 3.92 -32.12
C ARG A 156 5.33 3.75 -30.92
N ALA A 157 5.88 3.60 -29.73
CA ALA A 157 5.15 3.68 -28.46
C ALA A 157 5.56 4.95 -27.70
N PHE A 158 4.65 5.52 -26.91
CA PHE A 158 4.94 6.65 -26.05
C PHE A 158 4.03 6.68 -24.83
N ASP A 159 4.56 7.20 -23.73
CA ASP A 159 3.88 7.53 -22.50
C ASP A 159 4.40 8.91 -22.04
N THR A 160 3.53 9.72 -21.45
CA THR A 160 3.89 11.10 -21.04
C THR A 160 3.97 11.18 -19.53
N MET A 161 5.11 11.64 -19.00
CA MET A 161 5.25 11.99 -17.60
C MET A 161 4.97 13.48 -17.43
N GLU A 162 3.96 13.80 -16.63
CA GLU A 162 3.54 15.18 -16.38
C GLU A 162 3.09 15.31 -14.92
N TYR A 163 3.42 16.44 -14.32
CA TYR A 163 2.90 16.88 -13.02
C TYR A 163 2.66 18.38 -13.05
N THR A 164 1.56 18.79 -12.44
CA THR A 164 1.32 20.18 -12.06
C THR A 164 1.92 20.48 -10.68
N ASP A 165 2.11 21.76 -10.38
CA ASP A 165 2.58 22.18 -9.06
C ASP A 165 1.58 21.81 -7.95
N GLU A 166 0.27 21.88 -8.21
CA GLU A 166 -0.78 21.47 -7.28
C GLU A 166 -0.70 19.98 -6.92
N GLU A 167 -0.46 19.11 -7.91
CA GLU A 167 -0.30 17.67 -7.69
C GLU A 167 0.92 17.34 -6.83
N ILE A 168 2.02 18.08 -7.01
CA ILE A 168 3.22 17.92 -6.19
C ILE A 168 2.98 18.46 -4.78
N LYS A 169 2.38 19.65 -4.65
CA LYS A 169 2.11 20.29 -3.35
C LYS A 169 1.25 19.41 -2.45
N ARG A 170 0.19 18.82 -2.98
CA ARG A 170 -0.74 18.02 -2.18
C ARG A 170 -0.09 16.75 -1.61
N VAL A 171 0.71 16.02 -2.40
CA VAL A 171 1.40 14.81 -1.91
C VAL A 171 2.60 15.17 -1.01
N ALA A 172 3.30 16.27 -1.30
CA ALA A 172 4.39 16.74 -0.45
C ALA A 172 3.90 17.14 0.94
N ARG A 173 2.77 17.85 1.04
CA ARG A 173 2.13 18.18 2.33
C ARG A 173 1.88 16.92 3.16
N ILE A 174 1.30 15.88 2.57
CA ILE A 174 1.09 14.60 3.25
C ILE A 174 2.42 14.01 3.75
N ALA A 175 3.47 14.05 2.94
CA ALA A 175 4.77 13.51 3.35
C ALA A 175 5.42 14.30 4.49
N PHE A 176 5.36 15.63 4.45
CA PHE A 176 5.85 16.49 5.53
C PHE A 176 5.07 16.25 6.83
N GLU A 177 3.74 16.25 6.79
CA GLU A 177 2.89 15.97 7.96
C GLU A 177 3.12 14.56 8.51
N THR A 178 3.38 13.59 7.62
CA THR A 178 3.74 12.22 8.01
C THR A 178 5.10 12.20 8.72
N ALA A 179 6.09 12.91 8.19
CA ALA A 179 7.41 13.03 8.81
C ALA A 179 7.35 13.72 10.19
N GLN A 180 6.52 14.77 10.35
CA GLN A 180 6.32 15.46 11.64
C GLN A 180 5.82 14.54 12.75
N ARG A 181 5.01 13.53 12.40
CA ARG A 181 4.46 12.53 13.33
C ARG A 181 5.40 11.36 13.58
N ARG A 182 6.52 11.30 12.85
CA ARG A 182 7.54 10.25 12.90
C ARG A 182 8.88 10.84 13.39
N GLN A 183 10.00 10.48 12.77
CA GLN A 183 11.34 10.90 13.19
C GLN A 183 11.75 12.25 12.58
N LYS A 184 10.82 12.97 11.95
CA LYS A 184 11.02 14.30 11.37
C LYS A 184 12.13 14.35 10.31
N ARG A 185 12.30 13.26 9.54
CA ARG A 185 13.22 13.22 8.39
C ARG A 185 12.44 12.87 7.12
N LEU A 186 12.61 13.70 6.09
CA LEU A 186 11.98 13.49 4.79
C LEU A 186 13.03 13.43 3.69
N THR A 187 13.08 12.32 2.98
CA THR A 187 13.88 12.18 1.75
C THR A 187 12.99 12.31 0.54
N SER A 188 13.12 13.39 -0.23
CA SER A 188 12.46 13.54 -1.52
C SER A 188 13.29 12.91 -2.63
N VAL A 189 12.71 11.96 -3.35
CA VAL A 189 13.40 11.19 -4.39
C VAL A 189 12.92 11.58 -5.78
N ASP A 190 13.85 11.91 -6.66
CA ASP A 190 13.59 12.40 -8.02
C ASP A 190 14.70 12.01 -9.02
N LYS A 191 14.62 12.49 -10.28
CA LYS A 191 15.70 12.44 -11.26
C LYS A 191 16.01 13.83 -11.84
N ALA A 192 16.14 14.84 -10.98
CA ALA A 192 16.21 16.26 -11.39
C ALA A 192 17.46 16.61 -12.23
N ASN A 193 18.49 15.75 -12.24
CA ASN A 193 19.63 15.90 -13.14
C ASN A 193 19.29 15.64 -14.62
N VAL A 194 18.18 14.95 -14.91
CA VAL A 194 17.78 14.58 -16.28
C VAL A 194 16.36 15.08 -16.64
N LEU A 195 15.39 14.94 -15.74
CA LEU A 195 13.97 15.14 -16.06
C LEU A 195 13.47 16.51 -15.58
N GLU A 196 12.81 17.26 -16.47
CA GLU A 196 12.18 18.54 -16.13
C GLU A 196 11.05 18.38 -15.11
N THR A 197 10.26 17.30 -15.21
CA THR A 197 9.24 16.96 -14.20
C THR A 197 9.83 16.80 -12.81
N SER A 198 10.99 16.13 -12.71
CA SER A 198 11.73 15.98 -11.45
C SER A 198 12.36 17.28 -10.96
N ARG A 199 12.72 18.22 -11.85
CA ARG A 199 13.20 19.55 -11.45
C ARG A 199 12.07 20.35 -10.82
N LEU A 200 10.90 20.39 -11.45
CA LEU A 200 9.70 21.01 -10.87
C LEU A 200 9.35 20.36 -9.53
N TRP A 201 9.35 19.03 -9.45
CA TRP A 201 9.14 18.29 -8.20
C TRP A 201 10.08 18.78 -7.09
N ARG A 202 11.39 18.79 -7.37
CA ARG A 202 12.39 19.22 -6.40
C ARG A 202 12.16 20.66 -5.97
N THR A 203 11.94 21.59 -6.89
CA THR A 203 11.69 23.01 -6.59
C THR A 203 10.50 23.16 -5.64
N ILE A 204 9.35 22.57 -5.97
CA ILE A 204 8.14 22.67 -5.16
C ILE A 204 8.35 22.08 -3.76
N VAL A 205 8.96 20.89 -3.66
CA VAL A 205 9.21 20.25 -2.36
C VAL A 205 10.21 21.05 -1.51
N THR A 206 11.24 21.64 -2.13
CA THR A 206 12.18 22.54 -1.45
C THR A 206 11.47 23.78 -0.92
N ASP A 207 10.63 24.43 -1.74
CA ASP A 207 9.93 25.66 -1.35
C ASP A 207 9.00 25.41 -0.16
N MET A 208 8.28 24.28 -0.16
CA MET A 208 7.39 23.88 0.93
C MET A 208 8.11 23.60 2.25
N ALA A 209 9.42 23.32 2.24
CA ALA A 209 10.17 23.03 3.47
C ALA A 209 10.15 24.21 4.46
N ALA A 210 9.95 25.44 3.99
CA ALA A 210 9.81 26.62 4.84
C ALA A 210 8.60 26.55 5.79
N ASP A 211 7.54 25.85 5.39
CA ASP A 211 6.32 25.66 6.19
C ASP A 211 6.48 24.54 7.25
N TYR A 212 7.55 23.74 7.16
CA TYR A 212 7.84 22.59 8.03
C TYR A 212 9.26 22.67 8.63
N PRO A 213 9.59 23.71 9.41
CA PRO A 213 10.95 23.96 9.88
C PRO A 213 11.50 22.89 10.82
N ASP A 214 10.64 22.03 11.39
CA ASP A 214 11.04 20.93 12.25
C ASP A 214 11.35 19.63 11.49
N VAL A 215 11.06 19.56 10.19
CA VAL A 215 11.36 18.41 9.33
C VAL A 215 12.66 18.62 8.57
N LYS A 216 13.62 17.70 8.76
CA LYS A 216 14.86 17.68 7.98
C LYS A 216 14.60 17.13 6.59
N LEU A 217 14.50 18.01 5.59
CA LEU A 217 14.43 17.65 4.18
C LEU A 217 15.82 17.29 3.62
N CYS A 218 15.92 16.19 2.89
CA CYS A 218 17.01 15.92 1.96
C CYS A 218 16.47 15.47 0.60
N HIS A 219 17.29 15.61 -0.43
CA HIS A 219 16.94 15.14 -1.78
C HIS A 219 17.91 14.04 -2.22
N MET A 220 17.38 13.03 -2.91
CA MET A 220 18.16 11.91 -3.42
C MET A 220 17.72 11.58 -4.84
N TYR A 221 18.65 11.15 -5.70
CA TYR A 221 18.26 10.63 -7.01
C TYR A 221 17.74 9.21 -6.89
N VAL A 222 16.77 8.82 -7.71
CA VAL A 222 16.10 7.51 -7.66
C VAL A 222 17.06 6.33 -7.75
N ASP A 223 18.11 6.43 -8.59
CA ASP A 223 19.16 5.41 -8.72
C ASP A 223 20.09 5.32 -7.50
N ASN A 224 20.36 6.44 -6.85
CA ASN A 224 21.07 6.41 -5.57
C ASN A 224 20.15 5.89 -4.46
N CYS A 225 18.86 6.23 -4.48
CA CYS A 225 17.89 5.78 -3.48
C CYS A 225 17.74 4.26 -3.49
N SER A 226 17.66 3.62 -4.66
CA SER A 226 17.62 2.17 -4.75
C SER A 226 18.88 1.54 -4.12
N MET A 227 20.07 2.06 -4.45
CA MET A 227 21.31 1.61 -3.81
C MET A 227 21.30 1.81 -2.29
N GLN A 228 20.82 2.96 -1.81
CA GLN A 228 20.79 3.28 -0.38
C GLN A 228 19.78 2.43 0.42
N LEU A 229 18.66 2.03 -0.19
CA LEU A 229 17.72 1.08 0.43
C LEU A 229 18.39 -0.26 0.73
N VAL A 230 19.35 -0.68 -0.10
CA VAL A 230 20.11 -1.92 0.13
C VAL A 230 21.28 -1.70 1.08
N LEU A 231 22.02 -0.59 0.94
CA LEU A 231 23.28 -0.37 1.64
C LEU A 231 23.13 0.17 3.07
N ASN A 232 22.10 0.97 3.34
CA ASN A 232 21.85 1.59 4.64
C ASN A 232 20.38 2.00 4.77
N PRO A 233 19.44 1.04 4.80
CA PRO A 233 18.01 1.34 4.84
C PRO A 233 17.57 2.12 6.10
N GLY A 234 18.25 1.91 7.25
CA GLY A 234 17.93 2.60 8.50
C GLY A 234 18.15 4.13 8.47
N GLN A 235 18.75 4.67 7.40
CA GLN A 235 18.85 6.11 7.22
C GLN A 235 17.52 6.79 6.89
N PHE A 236 16.54 6.04 6.38
CA PHE A 236 15.26 6.58 5.94
C PHE A 236 14.23 6.60 7.06
N ASP A 237 13.38 7.62 7.06
CA ASP A 237 12.18 7.73 7.89
C ASP A 237 10.96 7.82 6.97
N VAL A 238 10.82 8.96 6.27
CA VAL A 238 9.82 9.14 5.21
C VAL A 238 10.52 9.34 3.86
N ILE A 239 10.10 8.59 2.85
CA ILE A 239 10.51 8.79 1.45
C ILE A 239 9.32 9.35 0.68
N LEU A 240 9.49 10.51 0.05
CA LEU A 240 8.50 11.12 -0.84
C LEU A 240 8.95 10.97 -2.29
N THR A 241 8.09 10.47 -3.17
CA THR A 241 8.43 10.37 -4.59
C THR A 241 7.21 10.29 -5.51
N GLU A 242 7.43 10.47 -6.81
CA GLU A 242 6.40 10.37 -7.83
C GLU A 242 5.89 8.94 -8.03
N ASN A 243 4.80 8.80 -8.80
CA ASN A 243 4.10 7.54 -9.00
C ASN A 243 4.98 6.37 -9.45
N THR A 244 5.76 6.51 -10.52
CA THR A 244 6.55 5.41 -11.08
C THR A 244 7.74 5.05 -10.19
N PHE A 245 8.47 6.04 -9.67
CA PHE A 245 9.58 5.79 -8.75
C PHE A 245 9.09 5.20 -7.43
N GLY A 246 7.96 5.66 -6.91
CA GLY A 246 7.36 5.14 -5.69
C GLY A 246 6.91 3.69 -5.83
N ASP A 247 6.39 3.30 -7.00
CA ASP A 247 6.07 1.91 -7.31
C ASP A 247 7.32 1.04 -7.14
N ILE A 248 8.38 1.38 -7.87
CA ILE A 248 9.63 0.60 -7.92
C ILE A 248 10.31 0.55 -6.55
N LEU A 249 10.49 1.71 -5.90
CA LEU A 249 11.21 1.80 -4.63
C LEU A 249 10.45 1.13 -3.48
N SER A 250 9.12 1.16 -3.51
CA SER A 250 8.34 0.50 -2.47
C SER A 250 8.30 -1.01 -2.61
N ASP A 251 8.31 -1.53 -3.85
CA ASP A 251 8.49 -2.96 -4.09
C ASP A 251 9.93 -3.39 -3.76
N GLU A 252 10.95 -2.58 -4.05
CA GLU A 252 12.33 -2.86 -3.60
C GLU A 252 12.43 -2.88 -2.08
N ALA A 253 11.87 -1.88 -1.39
CA ALA A 253 11.87 -1.81 0.06
C ALA A 253 11.08 -2.98 0.69
N SER A 254 10.10 -3.55 -0.02
CA SER A 254 9.35 -4.73 0.44
C SER A 254 10.22 -5.96 0.65
N VAL A 255 11.29 -6.08 -0.13
CA VAL A 255 12.22 -7.21 -0.06
C VAL A 255 13.04 -7.14 1.23
N LEU A 256 13.28 -5.93 1.76
CA LEU A 256 14.04 -5.72 3.00
C LEU A 256 13.39 -6.41 4.20
N THR A 257 12.06 -6.56 4.19
CA THR A 257 11.30 -7.20 5.29
C THR A 257 11.17 -8.72 5.12
N GLY A 258 11.70 -9.29 4.03
CA GLY A 258 11.69 -10.72 3.74
C GLY A 258 10.39 -11.27 3.16
N SER A 259 9.27 -10.54 3.26
CA SER A 259 8.02 -10.89 2.58
C SER A 259 7.16 -9.67 2.27
N ILE A 260 6.71 -9.62 1.01
CA ILE A 260 5.67 -8.69 0.55
C ILE A 260 4.32 -8.91 1.26
N GLY A 261 4.09 -10.12 1.79
CA GLY A 261 2.92 -10.52 2.58
C GLY A 261 2.75 -9.79 3.92
N MET A 262 3.72 -8.94 4.28
CA MET A 262 3.76 -8.21 5.56
C MET A 262 3.39 -6.74 5.44
N LEU A 263 3.19 -6.22 4.23
CA LEU A 263 3.25 -4.79 3.98
C LEU A 263 1.87 -4.17 3.73
N PRO A 264 1.37 -3.38 4.69
CA PRO A 264 0.12 -2.67 4.55
C PRO A 264 0.29 -1.39 3.73
N SER A 265 -0.82 -0.90 3.20
CA SER A 265 -0.85 0.43 2.62
C SER A 265 -2.16 1.18 2.86
N ALA A 266 -2.08 2.50 2.73
CA ALA A 266 -3.23 3.39 2.73
C ALA A 266 -3.13 4.33 1.52
N SER A 267 -4.23 4.50 0.80
CA SER A 267 -4.40 5.51 -0.25
C SER A 267 -5.31 6.60 0.28
N ILE A 268 -4.78 7.81 0.41
CA ILE A 268 -5.45 8.96 1.02
C ILE A 268 -5.56 10.12 0.03
N GLY A 269 -6.56 10.95 0.24
CA GLY A 269 -6.82 12.19 -0.51
C GLY A 269 -7.10 13.35 0.44
N ASP A 270 -7.69 14.43 -0.07
CA ASP A 270 -8.03 15.60 0.76
C ASP A 270 -9.16 15.35 1.76
N GLY A 271 -9.96 14.30 1.54
CA GLY A 271 -11.05 13.91 2.41
C GLY A 271 -11.31 12.41 2.38
N LYS A 272 -12.03 11.93 3.39
CA LYS A 272 -12.50 10.54 3.48
C LYS A 272 -13.59 10.26 2.43
N PRO A 273 -13.81 8.99 2.05
CA PRO A 273 -13.16 7.78 2.56
C PRO A 273 -11.74 7.56 2.03
N TYR A 274 -10.90 6.98 2.87
CA TYR A 274 -9.59 6.46 2.47
C TYR A 274 -9.67 4.96 2.15
N LEU A 275 -8.74 4.47 1.34
CA LEU A 275 -8.64 3.07 0.94
C LEU A 275 -7.44 2.41 1.59
N TYR A 276 -7.62 1.20 2.11
CA TYR A 276 -6.60 0.41 2.79
C TYR A 276 -6.49 -0.96 2.12
N GLU A 277 -5.27 -1.36 1.78
CA GLU A 277 -5.02 -2.60 1.05
C GLU A 277 -3.62 -3.14 1.34
N PRO A 278 -3.43 -4.47 1.34
CA PRO A 278 -2.10 -5.05 1.26
C PRO A 278 -1.46 -4.69 -0.09
N ILE A 279 -0.13 -4.59 -0.15
CA ILE A 279 0.54 -4.27 -1.42
C ILE A 279 0.73 -5.49 -2.33
N HIS A 280 0.60 -6.71 -1.79
CA HIS A 280 0.77 -7.93 -2.57
C HIS A 280 -0.42 -8.15 -3.53
N GLY A 281 -0.16 -8.83 -4.64
CA GLY A 281 -1.20 -9.17 -5.62
C GLY A 281 -2.17 -10.27 -5.15
N SER A 282 -3.00 -10.74 -6.09
CA SER A 282 -4.05 -11.73 -5.83
C SER A 282 -3.55 -13.18 -5.66
N ALA A 283 -2.25 -13.45 -5.86
CA ALA A 283 -1.60 -14.75 -5.67
C ALA A 283 -2.46 -15.95 -6.17
N PRO A 284 -2.81 -15.96 -7.48
CA PRO A 284 -3.79 -16.90 -8.05
C PRO A 284 -3.37 -18.37 -7.97
N ASP A 285 -2.07 -18.63 -7.82
CA ASP A 285 -1.46 -19.95 -7.67
C ASP A 285 -1.76 -20.60 -6.30
N ILE A 286 -2.05 -19.80 -5.27
CA ILE A 286 -2.38 -20.27 -3.92
C ILE A 286 -3.81 -19.92 -3.47
N ALA A 287 -4.60 -19.26 -4.33
CA ALA A 287 -5.98 -18.90 -4.02
C ALA A 287 -6.84 -20.13 -3.64
N GLY A 288 -7.56 -20.02 -2.53
CA GLY A 288 -8.41 -21.08 -1.99
C GLY A 288 -7.66 -22.21 -1.29
N SER A 289 -6.33 -22.12 -1.15
CA SER A 289 -5.52 -23.15 -0.49
C SER A 289 -5.28 -22.91 1.00
N GLY A 290 -5.73 -21.78 1.55
CA GLY A 290 -5.48 -21.41 2.95
C GLY A 290 -4.00 -21.14 3.26
N LYS A 291 -3.18 -20.80 2.26
CA LYS A 291 -1.74 -20.53 2.41
C LYS A 291 -1.38 -19.03 2.41
N ALA A 292 -2.35 -18.17 2.12
CA ALA A 292 -2.13 -16.73 2.05
C ALA A 292 -1.71 -16.16 3.40
N ASN A 293 -0.87 -15.12 3.38
CA ASN A 293 -0.53 -14.38 4.57
C ASN A 293 -1.55 -13.25 4.81
N PRO A 294 -2.37 -13.29 5.89
CA PRO A 294 -3.35 -12.24 6.14
C PRO A 294 -2.74 -10.98 6.80
N ILE A 295 -1.46 -11.02 7.21
CA ILE A 295 -0.86 -9.99 8.06
C ILE A 295 -0.85 -8.61 7.39
N ALA A 296 -0.48 -8.51 6.10
CA ALA A 296 -0.53 -7.22 5.40
C ALA A 296 -1.94 -6.60 5.39
N CYS A 297 -2.98 -7.41 5.21
CA CYS A 297 -4.37 -6.94 5.22
C CYS A 297 -4.81 -6.53 6.64
N ILE A 298 -4.40 -7.29 7.66
CA ILE A 298 -4.64 -6.98 9.07
C ILE A 298 -3.90 -5.68 9.50
N LEU A 299 -2.67 -5.48 9.06
CA LEU A 299 -1.93 -4.24 9.33
C LEU A 299 -2.52 -3.06 8.55
N SER A 300 -3.16 -3.30 7.40
CA SER A 300 -3.93 -2.29 6.68
C SER A 300 -5.17 -1.88 7.46
N VAL A 301 -5.80 -2.80 8.20
CA VAL A 301 -6.82 -2.45 9.20
C VAL A 301 -6.25 -1.58 10.31
N ALA A 302 -5.04 -1.87 10.82
CA ALA A 302 -4.41 -0.99 11.82
C ALA A 302 -4.22 0.44 11.28
N MET A 303 -3.77 0.59 10.02
CA MET A 303 -3.72 1.89 9.34
C MET A 303 -5.12 2.52 9.23
N MET A 304 -6.16 1.75 8.91
CA MET A 304 -7.54 2.25 8.86
C MET A 304 -8.03 2.80 10.19
N LEU A 305 -7.82 2.06 11.29
CA LEU A 305 -8.19 2.51 12.62
C LEU A 305 -7.49 3.83 12.98
N GLU A 306 -6.20 3.95 12.65
CA GLU A 306 -5.39 5.13 12.91
C GLU A 306 -5.82 6.34 12.05
N TYR A 307 -5.82 6.20 10.72
CA TYR A 307 -6.00 7.31 9.78
C TYR A 307 -7.48 7.68 9.55
N SER A 308 -8.38 6.69 9.48
CA SER A 308 -9.81 6.95 9.24
C SER A 308 -10.59 7.15 10.53
N PHE A 309 -10.26 6.47 11.62
CA PHE A 309 -11.07 6.54 12.84
C PHE A 309 -10.39 7.23 14.03
N GLY A 310 -9.10 7.60 13.90
CA GLY A 310 -8.34 8.20 15.00
C GLY A 310 -8.12 7.27 16.19
N ALA A 311 -8.42 5.98 16.05
CA ALA A 311 -8.38 4.96 17.10
C ALA A 311 -6.97 4.39 17.23
N LYS A 312 -6.02 5.25 17.63
CA LYS A 312 -4.59 4.91 17.73
C LYS A 312 -4.32 3.73 18.66
N ASP A 313 -5.00 3.67 19.80
CA ASP A 313 -4.81 2.58 20.78
C ASP A 313 -5.22 1.21 20.20
N ALA A 314 -6.30 1.19 19.40
CA ALA A 314 -6.76 -0.02 18.74
C ALA A 314 -5.82 -0.42 17.58
N ALA A 315 -5.32 0.55 16.81
CA ALA A 315 -4.30 0.32 15.79
C ALA A 315 -3.02 -0.27 16.39
N SER A 316 -2.53 0.30 17.50
CA SER A 316 -1.36 -0.20 18.22
C SER A 316 -1.57 -1.60 18.78
N ALA A 317 -2.77 -1.92 19.29
CA ALA A 317 -3.07 -3.27 19.75
C ALA A 317 -2.99 -4.32 18.64
N ILE A 318 -3.49 -4.02 17.44
CA ILE A 318 -3.33 -4.92 16.27
C ILE A 318 -1.85 -5.13 15.94
N LYS A 319 -1.06 -4.04 15.85
CA LYS A 319 0.38 -4.13 15.56
C LYS A 319 1.10 -5.00 16.59
N ASN A 320 0.80 -4.80 17.87
CA ASN A 320 1.37 -5.59 18.96
C ASN A 320 0.92 -7.06 18.94
N ALA A 321 -0.33 -7.34 18.55
CA ALA A 321 -0.84 -8.71 18.43
C ALA A 321 -0.15 -9.48 17.29
N VAL A 322 0.07 -8.81 16.16
CA VAL A 322 0.89 -9.37 15.05
C VAL A 322 2.31 -9.63 15.52
N GLU A 323 2.95 -8.68 16.19
CA GLU A 323 4.30 -8.85 16.72
C GLU A 323 4.40 -10.03 17.70
N ARG A 324 3.42 -10.18 18.61
CA ARG A 324 3.34 -11.32 19.53
C ARG A 324 3.24 -12.65 18.80
N ALA A 325 2.33 -12.77 17.83
CA ALA A 325 2.18 -14.00 17.04
C ALA A 325 3.49 -14.40 16.34
N LEU A 326 4.22 -13.41 15.83
CA LEU A 326 5.53 -13.64 15.20
C LEU A 326 6.60 -14.02 16.23
N ASN A 327 6.64 -13.38 17.40
CA ASN A 327 7.56 -13.72 18.49
C ASN A 327 7.30 -15.12 19.07
N GLU A 328 6.05 -15.60 19.06
CA GLU A 328 5.68 -16.96 19.45
C GLU A 328 6.13 -18.04 18.44
N GLY A 329 6.58 -17.61 17.26
CA GLY A 329 7.15 -18.45 16.22
C GLY A 329 6.14 -18.96 15.19
N TYR A 330 4.93 -18.39 15.14
CA TYR A 330 3.95 -18.70 14.11
C TYR A 330 4.29 -17.99 12.79
N ARG A 331 4.23 -18.72 11.68
CA ARG A 331 4.50 -18.18 10.34
C ARG A 331 3.49 -18.72 9.34
N THR A 332 3.13 -17.92 8.35
CA THR A 332 2.46 -18.41 7.13
C THR A 332 3.49 -18.92 6.13
N PHE A 333 3.01 -19.48 5.02
CA PHE A 333 3.85 -20.23 4.08
C PHE A 333 4.98 -19.40 3.44
N ASP A 334 4.73 -18.11 3.20
CA ASP A 334 5.65 -17.14 2.63
C ASP A 334 6.81 -16.74 3.58
N ILE A 335 6.57 -16.74 4.89
CA ILE A 335 7.53 -16.37 5.94
C ILE A 335 7.97 -17.56 6.80
N GLN A 336 7.88 -18.78 6.28
CA GLN A 336 8.12 -20.02 7.03
C GLN A 336 9.55 -20.23 7.54
N VAL A 337 10.52 -19.44 7.06
CA VAL A 337 11.93 -19.56 7.48
C VAL A 337 12.04 -19.25 8.98
N GLY A 338 12.63 -20.18 9.73
CA GLY A 338 12.77 -20.06 11.19
C GLY A 338 11.46 -20.24 11.98
N ALA A 339 10.38 -20.69 11.33
CA ALA A 339 9.10 -20.93 12.00
C ALA A 339 9.19 -22.03 13.06
N LYS A 340 8.57 -21.80 14.23
CA LYS A 340 8.25 -22.87 15.18
C LYS A 340 7.05 -23.68 14.68
N LYS A 341 6.06 -23.01 14.08
CA LYS A 341 4.90 -23.64 13.44
C LYS A 341 4.50 -22.85 12.20
N VAL A 342 4.38 -23.55 11.08
CA VAL A 342 3.73 -23.01 9.88
C VAL A 342 2.22 -23.20 10.01
N VAL A 343 1.46 -22.13 9.83
CA VAL A 343 0.00 -22.08 10.01
C VAL A 343 -0.69 -21.63 8.73
N SER A 344 -1.95 -22.02 8.59
CA SER A 344 -2.83 -21.56 7.51
C SER A 344 -3.24 -20.09 7.66
N THR A 345 -3.86 -19.52 6.62
CA THR A 345 -4.43 -18.15 6.62
C THR A 345 -5.35 -17.96 7.84
N SER A 346 -6.28 -18.89 8.07
CA SER A 346 -7.28 -18.76 9.12
C SER A 346 -6.68 -18.93 10.52
N GLU A 347 -5.76 -19.89 10.70
CA GLU A 347 -5.07 -20.09 11.97
C GLU A 347 -4.25 -18.85 12.34
N MET A 348 -3.57 -18.20 11.39
CA MET A 348 -2.84 -16.97 11.66
C MET A 348 -3.78 -15.85 12.14
N GLY A 349 -4.94 -15.68 11.49
CA GLY A 349 -5.92 -14.70 11.94
C GLY A 349 -6.53 -15.03 13.32
N ASP A 350 -6.76 -16.30 13.63
CA ASP A 350 -7.20 -16.74 14.96
C ASP A 350 -6.16 -16.38 16.04
N ILE A 351 -4.88 -16.70 15.79
CA ILE A 351 -3.78 -16.41 16.71
C ILE A 351 -3.63 -14.91 16.95
N ILE A 352 -3.78 -14.08 15.91
CA ILE A 352 -3.73 -12.62 16.07
C ILE A 352 -4.90 -12.12 16.90
N VAL A 353 -6.10 -12.69 16.72
CA VAL A 353 -7.28 -12.35 17.52
C VAL A 353 -7.13 -12.77 18.98
N GLU A 354 -6.54 -13.94 19.26
CA GLU A 354 -6.22 -14.37 20.63
C GLU A 354 -5.20 -13.46 21.33
N ASN A 355 -4.30 -12.85 20.55
CA ASN A 355 -3.27 -11.93 21.03
C ASN A 355 -3.73 -10.47 21.20
N LEU A 356 -4.93 -10.12 20.76
CA LEU A 356 -5.56 -8.80 20.91
C LEU A 356 -6.07 -8.57 22.33
#